data_AF-A0A2T6NGS4-F1
#
_entry.id   AF-A0A2T6NGS4-F1
#
_cell.length_a   1.000
_cell.length_b   1.000
_cell.length_c   1.000
_cell.angle_alpha   90.00
_cell.angle_beta   90.00
_cell.angle_gamma   90.00
#
_symmetry.space_group_name_H-M   'P 1'
#
loop_
_entity.id
_entity.type
_entity.pdbx_description
1 polymer ?
#
loop_
_entity_poly.entity_id
_entity_poly.type
_entity_poly.pdbx_seq_one_letter_code
_entity_poly.pdbx_strand_id
1 'polypeptide(L)'
;MTSFDAPHPAAVWAEAISLDPLQVDCVTTIMLTILDNQCEMGLEEQIALMAIYGVMKHRDGIVLEKAVHQAIERAQLYNDQRITDEIHELRLYAERAIPRQIMRYFKRFLQESLYGF
;
A
#
# COMPACT_ATOMS: atom_id res chain seq x y z
N MET A 1 -4.25 31.06 -11.25
CA MET A 1 -5.01 29.88 -10.79
C MET A 1 -4.36 28.68 -11.44
N THR A 2 -3.20 28.28 -10.92
CA THR A 2 -2.33 27.27 -11.54
C THR A 2 -1.42 26.73 -10.45
N SER A 3 -1.78 25.61 -9.86
CA SER A 3 -0.79 24.70 -9.30
C SER A 3 -0.91 23.43 -10.12
N PHE A 4 0.19 23.05 -10.76
CA PHE A 4 0.31 21.79 -11.49
C PHE A 4 0.09 20.65 -10.49
N ASP A 5 -1.02 19.92 -10.60
CA ASP A 5 -1.18 18.59 -9.99
C ASP A 5 -0.29 17.61 -10.77
N ALA A 6 1.02 17.79 -10.65
CA ALA A 6 1.95 16.78 -11.14
C ALA A 6 1.76 15.52 -10.27
N PRO A 7 1.59 14.34 -10.88
CA PRO A 7 1.46 13.09 -10.12
C PRO A 7 2.68 12.91 -9.22
N HIS A 8 2.46 12.37 -8.03
CA HIS A 8 3.54 12.08 -7.08
C HIS A 8 4.62 11.22 -7.78
N PRO A 9 5.94 11.51 -7.62
CA PRO A 9 6.99 10.76 -8.32
C PRO A 9 6.90 9.24 -8.13
N ALA A 10 6.52 8.79 -6.92
CA ALA A 10 6.29 7.37 -6.63
C ALA A 10 5.12 6.75 -7.42
N ALA A 11 4.07 7.52 -7.74
CA ALA A 11 2.99 7.05 -8.61
C ALA A 11 3.48 6.88 -10.06
N VAL A 12 4.27 7.83 -10.57
CA VAL A 12 4.88 7.74 -11.90
C VAL A 12 5.80 6.52 -12.00
N TRP A 13 6.61 6.28 -10.97
CA TRP A 13 7.42 5.07 -10.87
C TRP A 13 6.55 3.80 -10.85
N ALA A 14 5.46 3.81 -10.10
CA ALA A 14 4.53 2.67 -10.00
C ALA A 14 3.85 2.35 -11.34
N GLU A 15 3.54 3.35 -12.15
CA GLU A 15 3.00 3.14 -13.51
C GLU A 15 4.02 2.48 -14.44
N ALA A 16 5.29 2.85 -14.33
CA ALA A 16 6.36 2.33 -15.19
C ALA A 16 6.80 0.91 -14.79
N ILE A 17 6.61 0.51 -13.53
CA ILE A 17 7.11 -0.77 -13.02
C ILE A 17 6.06 -1.89 -13.07
N SER A 18 6.53 -3.08 -13.46
CA SER A 18 5.76 -4.31 -13.39
C SER A 18 6.06 -5.03 -12.08
N LEU A 19 5.20 -4.85 -11.09
CA LEU A 19 5.21 -5.65 -9.87
C LEU A 19 4.55 -7.00 -10.12
N ASP A 20 5.12 -8.07 -9.54
CA ASP A 20 4.45 -9.36 -9.53
C ASP A 20 3.22 -9.34 -8.60
N PRO A 21 2.27 -10.29 -8.75
CA PRO A 21 1.06 -10.30 -7.93
C PRO A 21 1.32 -10.38 -6.41
N LEU A 22 2.40 -11.02 -5.95
CA LEU A 22 2.73 -11.10 -4.53
C LEU A 22 3.27 -9.76 -4.00
N GLN A 23 3.99 -9.02 -4.85
CA GLN A 23 4.42 -7.66 -4.55
C GLN A 23 3.22 -6.69 -4.47
N VAL A 24 2.18 -6.89 -5.29
CA VAL A 24 0.91 -6.15 -5.17
C VAL A 24 0.25 -6.40 -3.80
N ASP A 25 0.23 -7.65 -3.34
CA ASP A 25 -0.24 -7.97 -1.98
C ASP A 25 0.61 -7.29 -0.90
N CYS A 26 1.92 -7.18 -1.12
CA CYS A 26 2.82 -6.50 -0.18
C CYS A 26 2.54 -4.99 -0.11
N VAL A 27 2.29 -4.32 -1.25
CA VAL A 27 1.87 -2.90 -1.28
C VAL A 27 0.55 -2.73 -0.53
N THR A 28 -0.42 -3.61 -0.79
CA THR A 28 -1.73 -3.57 -0.15
C THR A 28 -1.64 -3.79 1.36
N THR A 29 -0.76 -4.70 1.80
CA THR A 29 -0.49 -4.93 3.23
C THR A 29 0.09 -3.70 3.90
N ILE A 30 1.05 -3.02 3.26
CA ILE A 30 1.62 -1.78 3.79
C ILE A 30 0.55 -0.69 3.88
N MET A 31 -0.35 -0.58 2.90
CA MET A 31 -1.47 0.35 2.94
C MET A 31 -2.40 0.07 4.14
N LEU A 32 -2.70 -1.20 4.43
CA LEU A 32 -3.46 -1.59 5.62
C LEU A 32 -2.71 -1.20 6.92
N THR A 33 -1.40 -1.40 6.97
CA THR A 33 -0.56 -0.99 8.11
C THR A 33 -0.58 0.52 8.33
N ILE A 34 -0.59 1.33 7.25
CA ILE A 34 -0.71 2.79 7.32
C ILE A 34 -2.08 3.17 7.89
N LEU A 35 -3.17 2.61 7.37
CA LEU A 35 -4.52 2.92 7.83
C LEU A 35 -4.79 2.46 9.28
N ASP A 36 -4.17 1.37 9.73
CA ASP A 36 -4.26 0.88 11.11
C ASP A 36 -3.31 1.61 12.08
N ASN A 37 -2.62 2.66 11.63
CA ASN A 37 -1.62 3.40 12.42
C ASN A 37 -0.50 2.53 13.02
N GLN A 38 -0.18 1.39 12.38
CA GLN A 38 0.90 0.47 12.79
C GLN A 38 2.18 0.68 11.97
N CYS A 39 2.21 1.72 11.13
CA CYS A 39 3.31 1.99 10.22
C CYS A 39 4.38 2.87 10.87
N GLU A 40 5.58 2.33 11.06
CA GLU A 40 6.73 3.04 11.68
C GLU A 40 7.51 3.93 10.69
N MET A 41 7.15 3.93 9.40
CA MET A 41 7.80 4.76 8.37
C MET A 41 7.48 6.24 8.55
N GLY A 42 8.36 7.11 8.07
CA GLY A 42 8.15 8.56 8.08
C GLY A 42 6.97 9.00 7.20
N LEU A 43 6.45 10.20 7.44
CA LEU A 43 5.28 10.72 6.71
C LEU A 43 5.50 10.76 5.18
N GLU A 44 6.69 11.15 4.73
CA GLU A 44 7.03 11.18 3.30
C GLU A 44 7.02 9.78 2.66
N GLU A 45 7.56 8.78 3.37
CA GLU A 45 7.54 7.37 2.94
C GLU A 45 6.11 6.84 2.85
N GLN A 46 5.27 7.16 3.84
CA GLN A 46 3.86 6.76 3.83
C GLN A 46 3.11 7.40 2.65
N ILE A 47 3.32 8.70 2.38
CA ILE A 47 2.72 9.39 1.23
C ILE A 47 3.15 8.72 -0.09
N ALA A 48 4.45 8.41 -0.24
CA ALA A 48 4.95 7.71 -1.42
C ALA A 48 4.28 6.34 -1.60
N LEU A 49 4.12 5.57 -0.52
CA LEU A 49 3.46 4.26 -0.55
C LEU A 49 1.97 4.33 -0.83
N MET A 50 1.27 5.34 -0.29
CA MET A 50 -0.13 5.59 -0.63
C MET A 50 -0.29 5.93 -2.11
N ALA A 51 0.64 6.70 -2.68
CA ALA A 51 0.66 7.00 -4.11
C ALA A 51 0.91 5.75 -4.97
N ILE A 52 1.86 4.88 -4.57
CA ILE A 52 2.10 3.58 -5.22
C ILE A 52 0.84 2.71 -5.16
N TYR A 53 0.23 2.58 -3.97
CA TYR A 53 -1.00 1.82 -3.79
C TYR A 53 -2.13 2.34 -4.69
N GLY A 54 -2.26 3.66 -4.85
CA GLY A 54 -3.27 4.27 -5.74
C GLY A 54 -3.19 3.78 -7.19
N VAL A 55 -1.98 3.48 -7.68
CA VAL A 55 -1.75 2.90 -9.01
C VAL A 55 -1.97 1.37 -9.01
N MET A 56 -1.56 0.70 -7.93
CA MET A 56 -1.55 -0.76 -7.84
C MET A 56 -2.89 -1.38 -7.48
N LYS A 57 -3.82 -0.64 -6.86
CA LYS A 57 -5.11 -1.15 -6.37
C LYS A 57 -6.02 -1.79 -7.42
N HIS A 58 -5.71 -1.60 -8.71
CA HIS A 58 -6.43 -2.19 -9.84
C HIS A 58 -5.79 -3.49 -10.35
N ARG A 59 -4.63 -3.89 -9.83
CA ARG A 59 -3.92 -5.12 -10.19
C ARG A 59 -4.33 -6.25 -9.24
N ASP A 60 -4.35 -7.46 -9.76
CA ASP A 60 -4.71 -8.63 -8.97
C ASP A 60 -3.50 -9.11 -8.14
N GLY A 61 -3.74 -9.35 -6.84
CA GLY A 61 -2.82 -10.04 -5.95
C GLY A 61 -2.98 -11.57 -6.00
N ILE A 62 -2.18 -12.28 -5.22
CA ILE A 62 -2.30 -13.74 -5.02
C ILE A 62 -3.12 -14.06 -3.77
N VAL A 63 -2.90 -13.28 -2.71
CA VAL A 63 -3.35 -13.57 -1.35
C VAL A 63 -4.56 -12.74 -0.97
N LEU A 64 -4.55 -11.44 -1.30
CA LEU A 64 -5.60 -10.52 -0.88
C LEU A 64 -6.68 -10.43 -1.95
N GLU A 65 -7.92 -10.69 -1.55
CA GLU A 65 -9.06 -10.59 -2.45
C GLU A 65 -9.40 -9.13 -2.79
N LYS A 66 -10.09 -8.93 -3.92
CA LYS A 66 -10.54 -7.59 -4.37
C LYS A 66 -11.37 -6.82 -3.33
N ALA A 67 -12.06 -7.54 -2.45
CA ALA A 67 -12.84 -6.95 -1.36
C ALA A 67 -11.98 -6.10 -0.41
N VAL A 68 -10.69 -6.43 -0.24
CA VAL A 68 -9.75 -5.67 0.59
C VAL A 68 -9.61 -4.23 0.09
N HIS A 69 -9.55 -4.02 -1.24
CA HIS A 69 -9.46 -2.69 -1.82
C HIS A 69 -10.71 -1.84 -1.55
N GLN A 70 -11.89 -2.47 -1.49
CA GLN A 70 -13.14 -1.78 -1.15
C GLN A 70 -13.15 -1.33 0.32
N ALA A 71 -12.60 -2.13 1.23
CA ALA A 71 -12.45 -1.75 2.64
C ALA A 71 -11.47 -0.57 2.80
N ILE A 72 -10.35 -0.62 2.08
CA ILE A 72 -9.37 0.48 2.05
C ILE A 72 -10.01 1.77 1.52
N GLU A 73 -10.77 1.72 0.44
CA GLU A 73 -11.47 2.90 -0.10
C GLU A 73 -12.47 3.48 0.91
N ARG A 74 -13.21 2.64 1.63
CA ARG A 74 -14.11 3.11 2.71
C ARG A 74 -13.35 3.79 3.83
N ALA A 75 -12.23 3.21 4.28
CA ALA A 75 -11.38 3.77 5.34
C ALA A 75 -10.72 5.10 4.96
N GLN A 76 -10.48 5.35 3.67
CA GLN A 76 -10.01 6.65 3.19
C GLN A 76 -11.09 7.73 3.21
N LEU A 77 -12.36 7.36 3.15
CA LEU A 77 -13.50 8.30 3.08
C LEU A 77 -14.16 8.55 4.43
N TYR A 78 -14.17 7.54 5.31
CA TYR A 78 -14.94 7.55 6.55
C TYR A 78 -14.08 7.13 7.73
N ASN A 79 -14.23 7.85 8.84
CA ASN A 79 -13.59 7.53 10.10
C ASN A 79 -14.65 6.98 11.09
N ASP A 80 -15.00 5.72 10.92
CA ASP A 80 -15.96 4.98 11.76
C ASP A 80 -15.24 3.81 12.44
N GLN A 81 -15.54 3.55 13.72
CA GLN A 81 -14.92 2.47 14.50
C GLN A 81 -15.04 1.10 13.80
N ARG A 82 -16.18 0.80 13.16
CA ARG A 82 -16.39 -0.46 12.45
C ARG A 82 -15.44 -0.61 11.26
N ILE A 83 -15.12 0.49 10.60
CA ILE A 83 -14.17 0.50 9.48
C ILE A 83 -12.75 0.33 10.00
N THR A 84 -12.41 0.99 11.11
CA THR A 84 -11.12 0.79 11.80
C THR A 84 -10.94 -0.67 12.22
N ASP A 85 -11.97 -1.28 12.82
CA ASP A 85 -11.94 -2.70 13.22
C ASP A 85 -11.79 -3.63 12.01
N GLU A 86 -12.47 -3.33 10.89
CA GLU A 86 -12.33 -4.08 9.64
C GLU A 86 -10.91 -3.99 9.07
N ILE A 87 -10.32 -2.78 9.01
CA ILE A 87 -8.94 -2.58 8.56
C ILE A 87 -7.94 -3.32 9.45
N HIS A 88 -8.16 -3.31 10.77
CA HIS A 88 -7.32 -4.02 11.72
C HIS A 88 -7.29 -5.53 11.44
N GLU A 89 -8.47 -6.14 11.28
CA GLU A 89 -8.58 -7.58 10.98
C GLU A 89 -7.95 -7.93 9.62
N LEU A 90 -8.16 -7.10 8.60
CA LEU A 90 -7.55 -7.28 7.29
C LEU A 90 -6.03 -7.17 7.35
N ARG A 91 -5.46 -6.23 8.12
CA ARG A 91 -4.01 -6.14 8.34
C ARG A 91 -3.49 -7.41 9.01
N LEU A 92 -4.13 -7.87 10.08
CA LEU A 92 -3.72 -9.08 10.78
C LEU A 92 -3.80 -10.33 9.89
N TYR A 93 -4.81 -10.40 9.02
CA TYR A 93 -4.90 -11.47 8.01
C TYR A 93 -3.72 -11.40 7.04
N ALA A 94 -3.46 -10.23 6.46
CA ALA A 94 -2.39 -10.01 5.49
C ALA A 94 -1.00 -10.35 6.07
N GLU A 95 -0.71 -9.92 7.30
CA GLU A 95 0.56 -10.21 7.98
C GLU A 95 0.75 -11.70 8.32
N ARG A 96 -0.34 -12.44 8.52
CA ARG A 96 -0.30 -13.89 8.71
C ARG A 96 -0.10 -14.62 7.38
N ALA A 97 -0.72 -14.12 6.32
CA ALA A 97 -0.73 -14.78 5.02
C ALA A 97 0.54 -14.52 4.19
N ILE A 98 1.13 -13.33 4.31
CA ILE A 98 2.37 -12.97 3.60
C ILE A 98 3.59 -13.30 4.46
N PRO A 99 4.50 -14.18 3.99
CA PRO A 99 5.69 -14.52 4.76
C PRO A 99 6.56 -13.30 5.06
N ARG A 100 7.04 -13.19 6.31
CA ARG A 100 7.91 -12.07 6.75
C ARG A 100 9.15 -11.86 5.87
N GLN A 101 9.69 -12.94 5.31
CA GLN A 101 10.83 -12.86 4.39
C GLN A 101 10.46 -12.11 3.12
N ILE A 102 9.32 -12.42 2.50
CA ILE A 102 8.81 -11.74 1.29
C ILE A 102 8.63 -10.24 1.57
N MET A 103 7.96 -9.89 2.66
CA MET A 103 7.77 -8.49 3.05
C MET A 103 9.11 -7.76 3.24
N ARG A 104 10.10 -8.41 3.87
CA ARG A 104 11.45 -7.84 4.02
C ARG A 104 12.15 -7.61 2.67
N TYR A 105 12.11 -8.59 1.76
CA TYR A 105 12.69 -8.45 0.43
C TYR A 105 12.00 -7.32 -0.34
N PHE A 106 10.68 -7.24 -0.26
CA PHE A 106 9.91 -6.20 -0.94
C PHE A 106 10.21 -4.80 -0.40
N LYS A 107 10.28 -4.62 0.93
CA LYS A 107 10.67 -3.33 1.53
C LYS A 107 12.05 -2.87 1.07
N ARG A 108 13.01 -3.79 1.00
CA ARG A 108 14.35 -3.49 0.48
C ARG A 108 14.32 -3.09 -1.00
N PHE A 109 13.55 -3.82 -1.81
CA PHE A 109 13.36 -3.50 -3.22
C PHE A 109 12.75 -2.11 -3.42
N LEU A 110 11.74 -1.73 -2.62
CA LEU A 110 11.16 -0.38 -2.64
C LEU A 110 12.20 0.68 -2.26
N GLN A 111 12.99 0.44 -1.21
CA GLN A 111 14.04 1.36 -0.79
C GLN A 111 15.06 1.60 -1.91
N GLU A 112 15.56 0.53 -2.53
CA GLU A 112 16.51 0.61 -3.64
C GLU A 112 15.89 1.31 -4.87
N SER A 113 14.60 1.12 -5.12
CA SER A 113 13.90 1.68 -6.28
C SER A 113 13.51 3.16 -6.13
N LEU A 114 13.21 3.60 -4.91
CA LEU A 114 12.73 4.96 -4.63
C LEU A 114 13.86 5.91 -4.20
N TYR A 115 14.92 5.39 -3.56
CA TYR A 115 16.01 6.19 -3.00
C TYR A 115 17.37 5.89 -3.64
N GLY A 116 17.42 5.08 -4.70
CA GLY A 116 18.65 4.62 -5.36
C GLY A 116 19.29 5.60 -6.35
N PHE A 117 19.02 6.91 -6.27
CA PHE A 117 19.65 7.95 -7.10
C PHE A 117 20.51 8.90 -6.27
#